data_AF-A0A8T4MUC3-F1
#
_entry.id   AF-A0A8T4MUC3-F1
#
_cell.length_a   1.000
_cell.length_b   1.000
_cell.length_c   1.000
_cell.angle_alpha   90.00
_cell.angle_beta   90.00
_cell.angle_gamma   90.00
#
_symmetry.space_group_name_H-M   'P 1'
#
loop_
_entity.id
_entity.type
_entity.pdbx_description
1 polymer ?
#
loop_
_entity_poly.entity_id
_entity_poly.type
_entity_poly.pdbx_seq_one_letter_code
_entity_poly.pdbx_strand_id
1 'polypeptide(L)'
;MEKINFVKKVDLLQKTVKDFIGKKLKTNSFLQKYEELYSYLFLENENYTLNHISEDEAGIFDEIHAEINLFEPNINYRKEHPSYIDEEQLRKNIRSILQKVKNHK
;
A
#
# COMPACT_ATOMS: atom_id res chain seq x y z
N MET A 1 14.17 12.50 18.74
CA MET A 1 13.93 11.03 18.72
C MET A 1 12.84 10.63 17.73
N GLU A 2 11.88 11.50 17.42
CA GLU A 2 10.75 11.20 16.51
C GLU A 2 11.15 11.04 15.03
N LYS A 3 12.11 11.83 14.51
CA LYS A 3 12.54 11.74 13.09
C LYS A 3 13.11 10.37 12.70
N ILE A 4 13.88 9.72 13.58
CA ILE A 4 14.43 8.36 13.34
C ILE A 4 13.31 7.32 13.32
N ASN A 5 12.26 7.51 14.12
CA ASN A 5 11.12 6.61 14.18
C ASN A 5 10.23 6.73 12.93
N PHE A 6 10.10 7.93 12.37
CA PHE A 6 9.36 8.19 11.14
C PHE A 6 9.97 7.49 9.92
N VAL A 7 11.26 7.72 9.64
CA VAL A 7 11.95 7.13 8.47
C VAL A 7 11.84 5.60 8.50
N LYS A 8 12.01 5.00 9.69
CA LYS A 8 11.83 3.55 9.89
C LYS A 8 10.43 3.06 9.54
N LYS A 9 9.38 3.86 9.77
CA LYS A 9 7.99 3.50 9.44
C LYS A 9 7.72 3.60 7.94
N VAL A 10 8.29 4.58 7.24
CA VAL A 10 8.24 4.65 5.77
C VAL A 10 8.94 3.43 5.15
N ASP A 11 10.15 3.10 5.61
CA ASP A 11 10.89 1.92 5.16
C ASP A 11 10.10 0.63 5.40
N LEU A 12 9.45 0.53 6.56
CA LEU A 12 8.63 -0.61 6.93
C LEU A 12 7.37 -0.72 6.04
N LEU A 13 6.74 0.39 5.68
CA LEU A 13 5.60 0.40 4.76
C LEU A 13 6.03 -0.10 3.37
N GLN A 14 7.11 0.46 2.81
CA GLN A 14 7.67 0.01 1.54
C GLN A 14 8.02 -1.48 1.56
N LYS A 15 8.64 -1.96 2.64
CA LYS A 15 8.97 -3.37 2.82
C LYS A 15 7.73 -4.23 2.89
N THR A 16 6.70 -3.80 3.61
CA THR A 16 5.41 -4.52 3.75
C THR A 16 4.75 -4.74 2.40
N VAL A 17 4.73 -3.71 1.54
CA VAL A 17 4.25 -3.81 0.15
C VAL A 17 5.11 -4.78 -0.67
N LYS A 18 6.44 -4.67 -0.61
CA LYS A 18 7.37 -5.54 -1.36
C LYS A 18 7.24 -7.01 -0.93
N ASP A 19 7.16 -7.27 0.37
CA ASP A 19 7.01 -8.62 0.94
C ASP A 19 5.64 -9.22 0.56
N PHE A 20 4.58 -8.40 0.51
CA PHE A 20 3.31 -8.81 -0.07
C PHE A 20 3.52 -9.20 -1.53
N ILE A 21 3.93 -8.31 -2.44
CA ILE A 21 4.09 -8.65 -3.87
C ILE A 21 5.00 -9.88 -4.10
N GLY A 22 6.02 -10.05 -3.27
CA GLY A 22 6.94 -11.20 -3.28
C GLY A 22 6.39 -12.49 -2.64
N LYS A 23 5.11 -12.53 -2.28
CA LYS A 23 4.43 -13.66 -1.61
C LYS A 23 5.07 -14.11 -0.28
N LYS A 24 5.83 -13.23 0.37
CA LYS A 24 6.42 -13.45 1.70
C LYS A 24 5.46 -13.06 2.83
N LEU A 25 4.42 -12.29 2.50
CA LEU A 25 3.38 -11.86 3.44
C LEU A 25 2.00 -12.32 2.96
N LYS A 26 1.24 -12.95 3.87
CA LYS A 26 -0.16 -13.34 3.65
C LYS A 26 -1.04 -12.09 3.60
N THR A 27 -2.14 -12.15 2.86
CA THR A 27 -3.03 -11.01 2.58
C THR A 27 -3.57 -10.35 3.84
N ASN A 28 -4.18 -11.09 4.77
CA ASN A 28 -4.70 -10.50 6.01
C ASN A 28 -3.60 -9.79 6.82
N SER A 29 -2.41 -10.39 6.89
CA SER A 29 -1.27 -9.78 7.57
C SER A 29 -0.71 -8.56 6.84
N PHE A 30 -0.80 -8.54 5.50
CA PHE A 30 -0.47 -7.38 4.69
C PHE A 30 -1.45 -6.25 4.95
N LEU A 31 -2.76 -6.51 4.82
CA LEU A 31 -3.81 -5.51 5.01
C LEU A 31 -3.71 -4.84 6.38
N GLN A 32 -3.59 -5.63 7.45
CA GLN A 32 -3.46 -5.10 8.81
C GLN A 32 -2.22 -4.21 8.98
N LYS A 33 -1.04 -4.69 8.56
CA LYS A 33 0.21 -3.95 8.72
C LYS A 33 0.27 -2.71 7.84
N TYR A 34 -0.25 -2.82 6.62
CA TYR A 34 -0.33 -1.71 5.69
C TYR A 34 -1.22 -0.61 6.27
N GLU A 35 -2.42 -0.96 6.74
CA GLU A 35 -3.38 -0.01 7.30
C GLU A 35 -2.83 0.73 8.52
N GLU A 36 -2.18 0.00 9.44
CA GLU A 36 -1.54 0.59 10.63
C GLU A 36 -0.48 1.63 10.24
N LEU A 37 0.38 1.29 9.27
CA LEU A 37 1.45 2.17 8.83
C LEU A 37 0.93 3.34 7.99
N TYR A 38 -0.04 3.09 7.11
CA TYR A 38 -0.65 4.11 6.27
C TYR A 38 -1.42 5.12 7.13
N SER A 39 -2.26 4.66 8.05
CA SER A 39 -2.97 5.53 9.00
C SER A 39 -2.00 6.42 9.80
N TYR A 40 -0.95 5.83 10.37
CA TYR A 40 0.03 6.61 11.13
C TYR A 40 0.74 7.64 10.25
N LEU A 41 1.18 7.28 9.05
CA LEU A 41 1.97 8.15 8.18
C LEU A 41 1.10 9.21 7.49
N PHE A 42 -0.01 8.82 6.88
CA PHE A 42 -0.75 9.64 5.93
C PHE A 42 -2.05 10.23 6.50
N LEU A 43 -2.60 9.68 7.59
CA LEU A 43 -3.82 10.23 8.20
C LEU A 43 -3.51 10.99 9.51
N GLU A 44 -2.70 10.42 10.39
CA GLU A 44 -2.35 11.03 11.67
C GLU A 44 -1.22 12.08 11.54
N ASN A 45 -0.31 11.90 10.57
CA ASN A 45 0.91 12.71 10.43
C ASN A 45 1.13 13.22 9.00
N GLU A 46 0.06 13.44 8.23
CA GLU A 46 0.08 13.81 6.80
C GLU A 46 1.09 14.94 6.50
N ASN A 47 0.97 16.07 7.19
CA ASN A 47 1.86 17.22 7.01
C ASN A 47 3.33 16.88 7.25
N TYR A 48 3.63 16.02 8.22
CA TYR A 48 5.00 15.58 8.46
C TYR A 48 5.48 14.68 7.33
N THR A 49 4.64 13.76 6.86
CA THR A 49 4.96 12.83 5.79
C THR A 49 5.25 13.54 4.48
N LEU A 50 4.40 14.46 4.04
CA LEU A 50 4.57 15.22 2.80
C LEU A 50 5.82 16.12 2.81
N ASN A 51 6.37 16.45 3.99
CA ASN A 51 7.64 17.17 4.13
C ASN A 51 8.88 16.27 4.07
N HIS A 52 8.73 14.94 4.10
CA HIS A 52 9.82 13.98 4.28
C HIS A 52 9.89 12.87 3.22
N ILE A 53 8.85 12.71 2.39
CA ILE A 53 8.85 11.87 1.18
C ILE A 53 8.43 12.71 -0.03
N SER A 54 8.73 12.27 -1.25
CA SER A 54 8.29 13.01 -2.44
C SER A 54 6.78 12.88 -2.65
N GLU A 55 6.18 13.86 -3.33
CA GLU A 55 4.77 13.78 -3.75
C GLU A 55 4.49 12.54 -4.60
N ASP A 56 5.43 12.16 -5.47
CA ASP A 56 5.35 10.91 -6.24
C ASP A 56 5.29 9.67 -5.34
N GLU A 57 6.12 9.61 -4.30
CA GLU A 57 6.11 8.50 -3.34
C GLU A 57 4.83 8.46 -2.52
N ALA A 58 4.32 9.62 -2.09
CA ALA A 58 3.03 9.71 -1.40
C ALA A 58 1.88 9.21 -2.31
N GLY A 59 1.85 9.68 -3.56
CA GLY A 59 0.84 9.29 -4.55
C GLY A 59 0.84 7.79 -4.86
N ILE A 60 2.02 7.13 -4.86
CA ILE A 60 2.10 5.66 -4.96
C ILE A 60 1.33 4.98 -3.84
N PHE A 61 1.49 5.45 -2.60
CA PHE A 61 0.82 4.82 -1.47
C PHE A 61 -0.69 5.06 -1.52
N ASP A 62 -1.13 6.23 -1.94
CA ASP A 62 -2.56 6.51 -2.13
C ASP A 62 -3.17 5.61 -3.22
N GLU A 63 -2.47 5.41 -4.35
CA GLU A 63 -2.89 4.46 -5.38
C GLU A 63 -2.99 3.02 -4.85
N ILE A 64 -2.01 2.59 -4.05
CA ILE A 64 -2.03 1.26 -3.43
C ILE A 64 -3.20 1.11 -2.45
N HIS A 65 -3.46 2.14 -1.64
CA HIS A 65 -4.56 2.13 -0.69
C HIS A 65 -5.92 2.09 -1.40
N ALA A 66 -6.07 2.80 -2.53
CA ALA A 66 -7.27 2.72 -3.37
C ALA A 66 -7.51 1.29 -3.90
N GLU A 67 -6.46 0.59 -4.34
CA GLU A 67 -6.57 -0.81 -4.77
C GLU A 67 -6.93 -1.76 -3.62
N ILE A 68 -6.38 -1.52 -2.41
CA ILE A 68 -6.74 -2.28 -1.21
C ILE A 68 -8.23 -2.14 -0.90
N ASN A 69 -8.82 -0.96 -1.08
CA ASN A 69 -10.25 -0.73 -0.87
C ASN A 69 -11.15 -1.47 -1.88
N LEU A 70 -10.59 -1.95 -2.98
CA LEU A 70 -11.29 -2.82 -3.95
C LEU A 70 -11.12 -4.31 -3.65
N PHE A 71 -10.27 -4.69 -2.70
CA PHE A 71 -10.08 -6.09 -2.36
C PHE A 71 -11.28 -6.64 -1.59
N GLU A 72 -11.82 -7.76 -2.07
CA GLU A 72 -12.86 -8.51 -1.38
C GLU A 72 -12.48 -9.99 -1.42
N PRO A 73 -12.28 -10.70 -0.29
CA PRO A 73 -11.95 -12.12 -0.31
C PRO A 73 -13.12 -13.03 -0.71
N ASN A 74 -14.38 -12.62 -0.53
CA ASN A 74 -15.56 -13.42 -0.83
C ASN A 74 -15.86 -13.49 -2.34
N ILE A 75 -15.69 -14.68 -2.92
CA ILE A 75 -15.91 -14.90 -4.35
C ILE A 75 -17.37 -14.68 -4.79
N ASN A 76 -18.36 -14.95 -3.94
CA ASN A 76 -19.75 -14.78 -4.30
C ASN A 76 -20.10 -13.29 -4.38
N TYR A 77 -19.59 -12.50 -3.43
CA TYR A 77 -19.76 -11.05 -3.45
C TYR A 77 -19.12 -10.43 -4.69
N ARG A 78 -17.90 -10.85 -5.07
CA ARG A 78 -17.25 -10.35 -6.30
C ARG A 78 -18.02 -10.68 -7.59
N LYS A 79 -18.77 -11.79 -7.64
CA LYS A 79 -19.62 -12.12 -8.81
C LYS A 79 -20.78 -11.14 -8.95
N GLU A 80 -21.33 -10.67 -7.84
CA GLU A 80 -22.41 -9.68 -7.81
C GLU A 80 -21.86 -8.26 -8.01
N HIS A 81 -20.62 -8.02 -7.60
CA HIS A 81 -19.94 -6.74 -7.66
C HIS A 81 -18.58 -6.84 -8.40
N PRO A 82 -18.58 -6.78 -9.74
CA PRO A 82 -17.39 -7.05 -10.56
C PRO A 82 -16.29 -5.97 -10.45
N SER A 83 -16.55 -4.86 -9.76
CA SER A 83 -15.53 -3.84 -9.45
C SER A 83 -14.52 -4.30 -8.41
N TYR A 84 -14.84 -5.32 -7.62
CA TYR A 84 -13.96 -5.84 -6.59
C TYR A 84 -12.97 -6.87 -7.13
N ILE A 85 -11.78 -6.89 -6.54
CA ILE A 85 -10.65 -7.69 -6.99
C ILE A 85 -10.30 -8.78 -5.98
N ASP A 86 -9.75 -9.88 -6.47
CA ASP A 86 -9.18 -10.92 -5.63
C ASP A 86 -7.71 -10.62 -5.27
N GLU A 87 -7.11 -11.52 -4.49
CA GLU A 87 -5.74 -11.38 -4.03
C GLU A 87 -4.72 -11.36 -5.19
N GLU A 88 -4.94 -12.16 -6.23
CA GLU A 88 -3.98 -12.25 -7.34
C GLU A 88 -3.99 -10.95 -8.14
N GLN A 89 -5.19 -10.42 -8.41
CA GLN A 89 -5.36 -9.15 -9.09
C GLN A 89 -4.85 -7.97 -8.24
N LEU A 90 -5.09 -7.96 -6.92
CA LEU A 90 -4.52 -6.96 -6.01
C LEU A 90 -2.98 -6.94 -6.10
N ARG A 91 -2.34 -8.11 -6.02
CA ARG A 91 -0.86 -8.22 -6.16
C ARG A 91 -0.36 -7.69 -7.50
N LYS A 92 -1.10 -7.94 -8.58
CA LYS A 92 -0.78 -7.49 -9.93
C LYS A 92 -0.90 -5.97 -10.05
N ASN A 93 -1.98 -5.38 -9.54
CA ASN A 93 -2.22 -3.93 -9.57
C ASN A 93 -1.15 -3.19 -8.78
N ILE A 94 -0.89 -3.60 -7.53
CA ILE A 94 0.17 -2.99 -6.71
C ILE A 94 1.55 -3.10 -7.40
N ARG A 95 1.87 -4.24 -8.03
CA ARG A 95 3.11 -4.37 -8.80
C ARG A 95 3.18 -3.38 -9.96
N SER A 96 2.08 -3.17 -10.68
CA SER A 96 2.00 -2.22 -11.79
C SER A 96 2.18 -0.78 -11.32
N ILE A 97 1.55 -0.40 -10.20
CA ILE A 97 1.71 0.92 -9.57
C ILE A 97 3.19 1.17 -9.24
N LEU A 98 3.86 0.22 -8.57
CA LEU A 98 5.30 0.35 -8.26
C LEU A 98 6.21 0.42 -9.51
N GLN A 99 5.74 -0.06 -10.66
CA GLN A 99 6.50 0.02 -11.92
C GLN A 99 6.37 1.37 -12.61
N LYS A 100 5.25 2.10 -12.43
CA LYS A 100 5.06 3.45 -13.02
C LYS A 100 6.21 4.39 -12.67
N VAL A 101 6.68 4.31 -11.42
CA VAL A 101 7.75 5.19 -10.90
C VAL A 101 9.15 4.78 -11.36
N LYS A 102 9.34 3.54 -11.84
CA LYS A 102 10.63 3.09 -12.36
C LYS A 102 10.92 3.57 -13.79
N ASN A 103 9.90 3.99 -14.53
CA ASN A 103 10.04 4.41 -15.94
C ASN A 103 10.17 5.95 -16.12
N HIS A 104 10.16 6.73 -15.03
CA HIS A 104 10.39 8.18 -15.03
C HIS A 104 11.87 8.54 -14.78
N LYS A 105 12.82 7.73 -15.27
CA LYS A 105 14.27 7.99 -15.16
C LYS A 105 14.91 8.26 -16.51
#